data_AF-A0A832I6P3-F1
#
_entry.id   AF-A0A832I6P3-F1
#
_cell.length_a   1.000
_cell.length_b   1.000
_cell.length_c   1.000
_cell.angle_alpha   90.00
_cell.angle_beta   90.00
_cell.angle_gamma   90.00
#
_symmetry.space_group_name_H-M   'P 1'
#
loop_
_entity.id
_entity.type
_entity.pdbx_description
1 polymer ?
#
loop_
_entity_poly.entity_id
_entity_poly.type
_entity_poly.pdbx_seq_one_letter_code
_entity_poly.pdbx_strand_id
1 'polypeptide(L)'
;MDGRRPPAMRVVDLRREAATGDLLSRPLRDALARRLERGEQALLFLNRRGHSHHTQCRACGWVPECPHCDIALTLHVTPRAWRCHYCDHAVPAGARCPQCSAALLRLSGSGTQRAERELAAAFPGARVLRLDTDVARERARPAEVLAAFARGEADVLLGTQMIAKGLDFPRVTLVGVLDADVALHLPDFRAAERTFQLLVQVAGRAGRGRVAGEVLVQTCTPEHPAITAATLHDEAGFVRSELAERREAGYPPYRRLATLLFQGKVEASVETLATQVGERLREAAGEGIEVLGPAPQALARLRGQHRWHLLLKAASSARLRAAVVLGLDAAEAARGARAVRVVADVDPVEVL
;
A
#
# COMPACT_ATOMS: atom_id res chain seq x y z
N MET A 1 12.57 25.17 -6.89
CA MET A 1 12.05 25.10 -5.50
C MET A 1 11.60 26.50 -5.14
N ASP A 2 10.29 26.72 -4.97
CA ASP A 2 9.67 28.06 -4.90
C ASP A 2 9.89 28.83 -3.58
N GLY A 3 10.97 28.58 -2.83
CA GLY A 3 11.37 29.39 -1.66
C GLY A 3 10.35 29.50 -0.52
N ARG A 4 9.25 28.74 -0.54
CA ARG A 4 8.19 28.77 0.47
C ARG A 4 8.56 27.88 1.66
N ARG A 5 8.24 28.35 2.87
CA ARG A 5 8.45 27.57 4.10
C ARG A 5 7.64 26.26 4.01
N PRO A 6 8.23 25.12 4.41
CA PRO A 6 7.51 23.85 4.43
C PRO A 6 6.33 23.92 5.40
N PRO A 7 5.23 23.20 5.13
CA PRO A 7 4.07 23.21 6.01
C PRO A 7 4.41 22.59 7.37
N ALA A 8 3.73 23.04 8.41
CA ALA A 8 3.88 22.46 9.73
C ALA A 8 3.28 21.05 9.71
N MET A 9 4.11 20.04 9.98
CA MET A 9 3.68 18.65 10.10
C MET A 9 3.59 18.27 11.58
N ARG A 10 2.52 17.56 11.95
CA ARG A 10 2.33 17.05 13.30
C ARG A 10 1.86 15.60 13.26
N VAL A 11 2.51 14.77 14.07
CA VAL A 11 2.14 13.37 14.25
C VAL A 11 0.98 13.29 15.24
N VAL A 12 0.00 12.45 14.91
CA VAL A 12 -1.10 12.04 15.79
C VAL A 12 -0.91 10.57 16.11
N ASP A 13 -0.58 10.28 17.37
CA ASP A 13 -0.42 8.92 17.87
C ASP A 13 -1.78 8.25 18.07
N LEU A 14 -2.12 7.35 17.15
CA LEU A 14 -3.39 6.63 17.16
C LEU A 14 -3.52 5.66 18.36
N ARG A 15 -2.42 5.23 18.97
CA ARG A 15 -2.47 4.38 20.17
C ARG A 15 -3.17 5.08 21.34
N ARG A 16 -3.07 6.41 21.39
CA ARG A 16 -3.72 7.26 22.41
C ARG A 16 -5.18 7.57 22.06
N GLU A 17 -5.59 7.36 20.82
CA GLU A 17 -6.94 7.62 20.29
C GLU A 17 -7.79 6.34 20.18
N ALA A 18 -7.19 5.17 20.43
CA ALA A 18 -7.71 3.83 20.10
C ALA A 18 -9.04 3.44 20.77
N ALA A 19 -9.49 4.17 21.79
CA ALA A 19 -10.73 3.90 22.50
C ALA A 19 -12.00 3.96 21.64
N THR A 20 -11.95 4.63 20.47
CA THR A 20 -13.11 4.81 19.57
C THR A 20 -13.07 3.90 18.35
N GLY A 21 -11.89 3.39 17.99
CA GLY A 21 -11.68 2.59 16.79
C GLY A 21 -11.94 3.33 15.46
N ASP A 22 -12.12 4.65 15.47
CA ASP A 22 -12.45 5.49 14.32
C ASP A 22 -11.23 5.80 13.42
N LEU A 23 -11.45 6.08 12.13
CA LEU A 23 -10.39 6.53 11.21
C LEU A 23 -10.01 7.99 11.42
N LEU A 24 -10.98 8.82 11.82
CA LEU A 24 -10.74 10.22 12.13
C LEU A 24 -10.44 10.36 13.63
N SER A 25 -9.18 10.59 14.00
CA SER A 25 -8.80 10.94 15.38
C SER A 25 -9.44 12.25 15.84
N ARG A 26 -9.50 12.49 17.15
CA ARG A 26 -10.03 13.76 17.69
C ARG A 26 -9.23 14.97 17.19
N PRO A 27 -7.87 14.98 17.21
CA PRO A 27 -7.11 16.11 16.69
C PRO A 27 -7.39 16.42 15.21
N LEU A 28 -7.62 15.39 14.38
CA LEU A 28 -7.97 15.58 12.98
C LEU A 28 -9.38 16.15 12.80
N ARG A 29 -10.37 15.69 13.59
CA ARG A 29 -11.73 16.25 13.57
C ARG A 29 -11.74 17.70 14.00
N ASP A 30 -11.04 18.04 15.06
CA ASP A 30 -10.96 19.42 15.56
C ASP A 30 -10.28 20.33 14.51
N ALA A 31 -9.24 19.84 13.85
CA ALA A 31 -8.59 20.58 12.76
C ALA A 31 -9.53 20.79 11.57
N LEU A 32 -10.27 19.76 11.17
CA LEU A 32 -11.27 19.83 10.10
C LEU A 32 -12.38 20.83 10.43
N ALA A 33 -12.96 20.77 11.64
CA ALA A 33 -14.02 21.67 12.09
C ALA A 33 -13.61 23.15 11.92
N ARG A 34 -12.41 23.51 12.40
CA ARG A 34 -11.87 24.86 12.26
C ARG A 34 -11.69 25.31 10.81
N ARG A 35 -11.44 24.40 9.87
CA ARG A 35 -11.31 24.73 8.44
C ARG A 35 -12.68 24.96 7.81
N LEU A 36 -13.63 24.09 8.11
CA LEU A 36 -15.01 24.21 7.65
C LEU A 36 -15.64 25.53 8.12
N GLU A 37 -15.43 25.92 9.39
CA GLU A 37 -15.90 27.20 9.95
C GLU A 37 -15.33 28.43 9.22
N ARG A 38 -14.11 28.32 8.68
CA ARG A 38 -13.40 29.41 7.98
C ARG A 38 -13.63 29.40 6.47
N GLY A 39 -14.43 28.46 5.95
CA GLY A 39 -14.62 28.28 4.51
C GLY A 39 -13.33 27.83 3.79
N GLU A 40 -12.39 27.22 4.51
CA GLU A 40 -11.15 26.67 3.98
C GLU A 40 -11.37 25.21 3.54
N GLN A 41 -10.53 24.71 2.62
CA GLN A 41 -10.64 23.33 2.13
C GLN A 41 -9.61 22.42 2.82
N ALA A 42 -9.95 21.13 2.93
CA ALA A 42 -9.07 20.10 3.46
C ALA A 42 -8.89 18.93 2.48
N LEU A 43 -7.73 18.29 2.55
CA LEU A 43 -7.39 17.11 1.78
C LEU A 43 -7.15 15.95 2.74
N LEU A 44 -7.88 14.85 2.56
CA LEU A 44 -7.70 13.64 3.35
C LEU A 44 -7.15 12.52 2.48
N PHE A 45 -6.01 12.01 2.90
CA PHE A 45 -5.25 11.01 2.16
C PHE A 45 -5.28 9.68 2.91
N LEU A 46 -5.62 8.62 2.21
CA LEU A 46 -5.52 7.26 2.70
C LEU A 46 -4.56 6.45 1.81
N ASN A 47 -3.56 5.83 2.43
CA ASN A 47 -2.68 4.91 1.73
C ASN A 47 -3.39 3.56 1.51
N ARG A 48 -3.59 3.16 0.25
CA ARG A 48 -4.24 1.89 -0.13
C ARG A 48 -3.24 0.85 -0.67
N ARG A 49 -1.92 1.14 -0.73
CA ARG A 49 -0.95 0.18 -1.29
C ARG A 49 -0.61 -0.89 -0.25
N GLY A 50 -1.11 -2.11 -0.45
CA GLY A 50 -0.80 -3.28 0.38
C GLY A 50 -1.91 -4.34 0.33
N HIS A 51 -1.58 -5.59 0.67
CA HIS A 51 -2.46 -6.77 0.56
C HIS A 51 -3.64 -6.82 1.56
N SER A 52 -3.78 -5.85 2.45
CA SER A 52 -4.82 -5.84 3.47
C SER A 52 -6.13 -5.20 2.98
N HIS A 53 -6.84 -5.88 2.08
CA HIS A 53 -8.27 -5.62 1.89
C HIS A 53 -9.04 -6.30 3.04
N HIS A 54 -9.08 -5.70 4.23
CA HIS A 54 -9.80 -6.31 5.35
C HIS A 54 -11.32 -6.15 5.17
N THR A 55 -11.89 -7.05 4.38
CA THR A 55 -13.31 -7.35 4.41
C THR A 55 -13.52 -8.39 5.51
N GLN A 56 -14.04 -7.98 6.66
CA GLN A 56 -14.21 -8.86 7.82
C GLN A 56 -15.50 -8.55 8.57
N CYS A 57 -16.25 -9.58 8.94
CA CYS A 57 -17.46 -9.47 9.74
C CYS A 57 -17.11 -8.92 11.12
N ARG A 58 -17.60 -7.73 11.44
CA ARG A 58 -17.32 -7.09 12.75
C ARG A 58 -17.93 -7.82 13.94
N ALA A 59 -18.93 -8.67 13.73
CA ALA A 59 -19.61 -9.39 14.80
C ALA A 59 -18.92 -10.73 15.15
N CYS A 60 -18.35 -11.44 14.17
CA CYS A 60 -17.79 -12.78 14.40
C CYS A 60 -16.40 -13.01 13.77
N GLY A 61 -15.82 -12.01 13.10
CA GLY A 61 -14.50 -12.12 12.49
C GLY A 61 -14.45 -12.85 11.14
N TRP A 62 -15.56 -13.35 10.61
CA TRP A 62 -15.62 -14.05 9.31
C TRP A 62 -15.09 -13.20 8.15
N VAL A 63 -14.22 -13.78 7.31
CA VAL A 63 -13.65 -13.17 6.10
C VAL A 63 -14.12 -13.93 4.87
N PRO A 64 -14.66 -13.27 3.84
CA PRO A 64 -14.93 -13.92 2.56
C PRO A 64 -13.61 -14.10 1.80
N GLU A 65 -13.21 -15.34 1.54
CA GLU A 65 -11.95 -15.66 0.85
C GLU A 65 -12.18 -16.00 -0.62
N CYS A 66 -11.19 -15.71 -1.47
CA CYS A 66 -11.23 -16.11 -2.87
C CYS A 66 -10.84 -17.60 -3.00
N PRO A 67 -11.60 -18.44 -3.71
CA PRO A 67 -11.23 -19.85 -3.90
C PRO A 67 -10.01 -20.04 -4.81
N HIS A 68 -9.58 -18.99 -5.51
CA HIS A 68 -8.47 -19.02 -6.47
C HIS A 68 -7.26 -18.19 -6.04
N CYS A 69 -7.38 -17.37 -5.00
CA CYS A 69 -6.32 -16.49 -4.54
C CYS A 69 -6.35 -16.49 -3.02
N ASP A 70 -5.19 -16.50 -2.36
CA ASP A 70 -5.14 -16.46 -0.89
C ASP A 70 -5.29 -15.01 -0.43
N ILE A 71 -6.47 -14.46 -0.67
CA ILE A 71 -6.85 -13.09 -0.36
C ILE A 71 -8.34 -12.99 -0.06
N ALA A 72 -8.70 -12.03 0.78
CA ALA A 72 -10.09 -11.66 1.01
C ALA A 72 -10.75 -11.04 -0.24
N LEU A 73 -11.98 -11.44 -0.51
CA LEU A 73 -12.86 -10.81 -1.50
C LEU A 73 -13.31 -9.43 -1.00
N THR A 74 -13.47 -8.48 -1.90
CA THR A 74 -13.99 -7.13 -1.60
C THR A 74 -15.50 -7.09 -1.84
N LEU A 75 -16.28 -6.49 -0.92
CA LEU A 75 -17.71 -6.25 -1.15
C LEU A 75 -17.92 -5.08 -2.10
N HIS A 76 -18.44 -5.35 -3.29
CA HIS A 76 -19.01 -4.33 -4.18
C HIS A 76 -20.49 -4.17 -3.86
N VAL A 77 -20.99 -2.93 -3.85
CA VAL A 77 -22.39 -2.61 -3.47
C VAL A 77 -23.31 -2.49 -4.67
N THR A 78 -22.77 -2.26 -5.87
CA THR A 78 -23.56 -2.02 -7.08
C THR A 78 -22.83 -2.59 -8.31
N PRO A 79 -23.25 -3.75 -8.84
CA PRO A 79 -24.15 -4.74 -8.21
C PRO A 79 -23.53 -5.34 -6.94
N ARG A 80 -24.38 -5.79 -6.00
CA ARG A 80 -23.92 -6.32 -4.71
C ARG A 80 -23.23 -7.68 -4.86
N ALA A 81 -21.90 -7.72 -4.81
CA ALA A 81 -21.13 -8.94 -5.07
C ALA A 81 -19.78 -8.94 -4.33
N TRP A 82 -19.33 -10.12 -3.92
CA TRP A 82 -17.95 -10.36 -3.50
C TRP A 82 -17.08 -10.45 -4.74
N ARG A 83 -16.02 -9.63 -4.84
CA ARG A 83 -15.11 -9.66 -5.98
C ARG A 83 -13.65 -9.77 -5.56
N CYS A 84 -12.92 -10.65 -6.24
CA CYS A 84 -11.47 -10.68 -6.23
C CYS A 84 -10.95 -9.71 -7.28
N HIS A 85 -10.18 -8.71 -6.89
CA HIS A 85 -9.56 -7.76 -7.84
C HIS A 85 -8.35 -8.34 -8.58
N TYR A 86 -7.91 -9.52 -8.21
CA TYR A 86 -6.74 -10.16 -8.78
C TYR A 86 -7.11 -11.16 -9.89
N CYS A 87 -8.17 -11.95 -9.70
CA CYS A 87 -8.61 -12.97 -10.67
C CYS A 87 -10.00 -12.73 -11.25
N ASP A 88 -10.63 -11.59 -10.93
CA ASP A 88 -11.99 -11.22 -11.33
C ASP A 88 -13.10 -12.20 -10.90
N HIS A 89 -12.78 -13.16 -10.03
CA HIS A 89 -13.77 -14.04 -9.41
C HIS A 89 -14.82 -13.20 -8.68
N ALA A 90 -16.09 -13.44 -9.01
CA ALA A 90 -17.21 -12.72 -8.43
C ALA A 90 -18.31 -13.69 -8.01
N VAL A 91 -18.85 -13.50 -6.81
CA VAL A 91 -20.04 -14.22 -6.35
C VAL A 91 -21.07 -13.24 -5.77
N PRO A 92 -22.38 -13.46 -5.96
CA PRO A 92 -23.40 -12.62 -5.35
C PRO A 92 -23.21 -12.52 -3.84
N ALA A 93 -23.35 -11.32 -3.28
CA ALA A 93 -23.19 -11.09 -1.85
C ALA A 93 -24.53 -10.81 -1.18
N GLY A 94 -24.91 -11.66 -0.22
CA GLY A 94 -26.10 -11.48 0.60
C GLY A 94 -26.03 -10.26 1.53
N ALA A 95 -27.17 -9.94 2.15
CA ALA A 95 -27.26 -8.87 3.13
C ALA A 95 -26.71 -9.23 4.53
N ARG A 96 -26.50 -10.52 4.82
CA ARG A 96 -26.18 -11.06 6.14
C ARG A 96 -24.98 -12.01 6.11
N CYS A 97 -24.23 -12.03 7.21
CA CYS A 97 -23.04 -12.86 7.38
C CYS A 97 -23.44 -14.32 7.27
N PRO A 98 -22.76 -15.15 6.45
CA PRO A 98 -23.08 -16.56 6.39
C PRO A 98 -22.75 -17.31 7.69
N GLN A 99 -21.86 -16.75 8.54
CA GLN A 99 -21.45 -17.38 9.80
C GLN A 99 -22.29 -16.95 11.02
N CYS A 100 -22.63 -15.66 11.15
CA CYS A 100 -23.31 -15.15 12.36
C CYS A 100 -24.61 -14.37 12.06
N SER A 101 -25.06 -14.32 10.81
CA SER A 101 -26.29 -13.64 10.38
C SER A 101 -26.37 -12.13 10.63
N ALA A 102 -25.30 -11.51 11.16
CA ALA A 102 -25.18 -10.06 11.33
C ALA A 102 -25.21 -9.36 9.96
N ALA A 103 -25.72 -8.12 9.93
CA ALA A 103 -25.84 -7.37 8.69
C ALA A 103 -24.45 -7.07 8.06
N LEU A 104 -24.24 -7.49 6.81
CA LEU A 104 -23.01 -7.25 6.03
C LEU A 104 -22.98 -5.89 5.34
N LEU A 105 -24.02 -5.07 5.54
CA LEU A 105 -24.05 -3.68 5.09
C LEU A 105 -22.83 -2.87 5.59
N ARG A 106 -22.12 -3.38 6.62
CA ARG A 106 -20.88 -2.80 7.17
C ARG A 106 -19.58 -3.41 6.63
N LEU A 107 -19.64 -4.36 5.70
CA LEU A 107 -18.46 -5.01 5.08
C LEU A 107 -17.92 -4.27 3.86
N SER A 108 -18.72 -3.41 3.23
CA SER A 108 -18.28 -2.58 2.11
C SER A 108 -17.76 -1.25 2.66
N GLY A 109 -16.46 -1.20 2.83
CA GLY A 109 -15.76 0.06 2.91
C GLY A 109 -14.33 -0.17 2.51
N SER A 110 -13.94 0.27 1.30
CA SER A 110 -12.58 0.76 1.17
C SER A 110 -12.34 1.75 2.33
N GLY A 111 -11.11 1.87 2.83
CA GLY A 111 -10.88 2.83 3.91
C GLY A 111 -11.35 4.25 3.54
N THR A 112 -11.41 4.59 2.24
CA THR A 112 -12.02 5.83 1.73
C THR A 112 -13.54 5.88 1.92
N GLN A 113 -14.31 4.83 1.62
CA GLN A 113 -15.76 4.80 1.91
C GLN A 113 -16.05 4.85 3.42
N ARG A 114 -15.18 4.25 4.23
CA ARG A 114 -15.29 4.34 5.69
C ARG A 114 -15.06 5.78 6.16
N ALA A 115 -13.98 6.42 5.69
CA ALA A 115 -13.69 7.82 6.00
C ALA A 115 -14.81 8.76 5.51
N GLU A 116 -15.38 8.53 4.33
CA GLU A 116 -16.54 9.29 3.80
C GLU A 116 -17.75 9.23 4.75
N ARG A 117 -18.08 8.05 5.28
CA ARG A 117 -19.16 7.89 6.26
C ARG A 117 -18.86 8.56 7.59
N GLU A 118 -17.63 8.44 8.09
CA GLU A 118 -17.23 9.11 9.34
C GLU A 118 -17.25 10.64 9.17
N LEU A 119 -16.87 11.17 8.00
CA LEU A 119 -16.98 12.59 7.67
C LEU A 119 -18.44 13.05 7.62
N ALA A 120 -19.31 12.31 6.93
CA ALA A 120 -20.72 12.65 6.83
C ALA A 120 -21.43 12.64 8.20
N ALA A 121 -21.05 11.71 9.08
CA ALA A 121 -21.57 11.66 10.44
C ALA A 121 -21.04 12.80 11.33
N ALA A 122 -19.75 13.13 11.20
CA ALA A 122 -19.12 14.18 12.01
C ALA A 122 -19.47 15.59 11.52
N PHE A 123 -19.67 15.76 10.21
CA PHE A 123 -19.89 17.05 9.55
C PHE A 123 -21.02 16.97 8.50
N PRO A 124 -22.30 16.88 8.91
CA PRO A 124 -23.42 16.68 7.98
C PRO A 124 -23.57 17.76 6.90
N GLY A 125 -23.05 18.96 7.12
CA GLY A 125 -23.08 20.07 6.16
C GLY A 125 -21.86 20.16 5.24
N ALA A 126 -20.82 19.33 5.43
CA ALA A 126 -19.61 19.40 4.63
C ALA A 126 -19.79 18.72 3.28
N ARG A 127 -19.39 19.41 2.21
CA ARG A 127 -19.39 18.87 0.85
C ARG A 127 -18.11 18.05 0.65
N VAL A 128 -18.24 16.73 0.61
CA VAL A 128 -17.10 15.81 0.47
C VAL A 128 -17.05 15.23 -0.94
N LEU A 129 -15.88 15.29 -1.58
CA LEU A 129 -15.59 14.59 -2.83
C LEU A 129 -14.65 13.41 -2.57
N ARG A 130 -14.95 12.24 -3.15
CA ARG A 130 -14.11 11.04 -3.07
C ARG A 130 -13.43 10.76 -4.40
N LEU A 131 -12.11 10.60 -4.38
CA LEU A 131 -11.30 10.21 -5.53
C LEU A 131 -10.41 9.00 -5.20
N ASP A 132 -10.90 7.80 -5.55
CA ASP A 132 -10.14 6.56 -5.45
C ASP A 132 -10.15 5.78 -6.76
N THR A 133 -9.44 4.64 -6.79
CA THR A 133 -9.27 3.80 -7.97
C THR A 133 -10.58 3.37 -8.61
N ASP A 134 -11.66 3.22 -7.83
CA ASP A 134 -12.95 2.78 -8.35
C ASP A 134 -13.71 3.93 -9.04
N VAL A 135 -13.60 5.15 -8.51
CA VAL A 135 -14.08 6.38 -9.17
C VAL A 135 -13.26 6.70 -10.43
N ALA A 136 -11.96 6.37 -10.43
CA ALA A 136 -11.03 6.65 -11.51
C ALA A 136 -11.13 5.70 -12.72
N ARG A 137 -11.98 4.67 -12.68
CA ARG A 137 -12.18 3.73 -13.81
C ARG A 137 -12.84 4.41 -15.02
N GLU A 138 -13.57 5.50 -14.81
CA GLU A 138 -14.13 6.32 -15.87
C GLU A 138 -13.15 7.44 -16.25
N ARG A 139 -12.64 7.43 -17.49
CA ARG A 139 -11.53 8.30 -17.94
C ARG A 139 -11.74 9.81 -17.67
N ALA A 140 -12.97 10.31 -17.72
CA ALA A 140 -13.28 11.73 -17.54
C ALA A 140 -13.46 12.15 -16.07
N ARG A 141 -13.91 11.24 -15.20
CA ARG A 141 -14.35 11.56 -13.83
C ARG A 141 -13.26 12.14 -12.92
N PRO A 142 -11.99 11.66 -12.93
CA PRO A 142 -10.96 12.23 -12.07
C PRO A 142 -10.71 13.72 -12.31
N ALA A 143 -10.65 14.12 -13.58
CA ALA A 143 -10.39 15.51 -13.94
C ALA A 143 -11.54 16.43 -13.50
N GLU A 144 -12.78 15.97 -13.68
CA GLU A 144 -13.99 16.69 -13.25
C GLU A 144 -14.04 16.89 -11.74
N VAL A 145 -13.77 15.84 -10.95
CA VAL A 145 -13.74 15.91 -9.48
C VAL A 145 -12.67 16.89 -8.99
N LEU A 146 -11.48 16.83 -9.58
CA LEU A 146 -10.38 17.72 -9.22
C LEU A 146 -10.67 19.17 -9.62
N ALA A 147 -11.31 19.40 -10.77
CA ALA A 147 -11.73 20.72 -11.20
C ALA A 147 -12.83 21.31 -10.31
N ALA A 148 -13.82 20.50 -9.91
CA ALA A 148 -14.86 20.89 -8.96
C ALA A 148 -14.27 21.31 -7.61
N PHE A 149 -13.32 20.51 -7.09
CA PHE A 149 -12.61 20.84 -5.86
C PHE A 149 -11.79 22.14 -6.00
N ALA A 150 -11.08 22.32 -7.13
CA ALA A 150 -10.34 23.55 -7.42
C ALA A 150 -11.25 24.80 -7.51
N ARG A 151 -12.51 24.65 -7.96
CA ARG A 151 -13.50 25.74 -7.98
C ARG A 151 -14.14 26.03 -6.62
N GLY A 152 -13.96 25.16 -5.63
CA GLY A 152 -14.48 25.37 -4.26
C GLY A 152 -15.89 24.83 -4.08
N GLU A 153 -16.30 23.92 -4.97
CA GLU A 153 -17.59 23.26 -4.93
C GLU A 153 -17.66 22.18 -3.84
N ALA A 154 -16.53 21.86 -3.20
CA ALA A 154 -16.45 20.93 -2.10
C ALA A 154 -15.45 21.41 -1.02
N ASP A 155 -15.68 21.01 0.22
CA ASP A 155 -14.90 21.43 1.39
C ASP A 155 -13.79 20.42 1.70
N VAL A 156 -14.04 19.12 1.44
CA VAL A 156 -13.07 18.05 1.69
C VAL A 156 -12.88 17.19 0.45
N LEU A 157 -11.63 16.99 0.04
CA LEU A 157 -11.26 16.00 -0.96
C LEU A 157 -10.61 14.79 -0.28
N LEU A 158 -11.31 13.66 -0.32
CA LEU A 158 -10.87 12.39 0.24
C LEU A 158 -10.35 11.47 -0.87
N GLY A 159 -9.19 10.86 -0.69
CA GLY A 159 -8.78 9.81 -1.61
C GLY A 159 -7.38 9.27 -1.41
N THR A 160 -6.85 8.69 -2.48
CA THR A 160 -5.60 7.91 -2.45
C THR A 160 -4.50 8.61 -3.25
N GLN A 161 -3.49 7.88 -3.72
CA GLN A 161 -2.27 8.40 -4.35
C GLN A 161 -2.49 9.31 -5.56
N MET A 162 -3.66 9.26 -6.19
CA MET A 162 -3.98 10.15 -7.31
C MET A 162 -4.07 11.61 -6.89
N ILE A 163 -4.51 11.91 -5.67
CA ILE A 163 -4.61 13.29 -5.16
C ILE A 163 -3.22 13.88 -4.91
N ALA A 164 -2.20 13.03 -4.69
CA ALA A 164 -0.85 13.47 -4.40
C ALA A 164 -0.06 13.96 -5.64
N LYS A 165 -0.64 13.97 -6.86
CA LYS A 165 0.05 14.30 -8.12
C LYS A 165 -0.39 15.64 -8.73
N GLY A 166 0.57 16.42 -9.20
CA GLY A 166 0.42 17.46 -10.24
C GLY A 166 -0.53 18.65 -10.03
N LEU A 167 -1.30 18.71 -8.94
CA LEU A 167 -2.40 19.68 -8.78
C LEU A 167 -2.17 20.60 -7.59
N ASP A 168 -2.47 21.88 -7.77
CA ASP A 168 -2.35 22.92 -6.76
C ASP A 168 -3.75 23.41 -6.35
N PHE A 169 -4.01 23.43 -5.04
CA PHE A 169 -5.28 23.83 -4.46
C PHE A 169 -5.05 24.98 -3.47
N PRO A 170 -5.22 26.25 -3.89
CA PRO A 170 -4.80 27.41 -3.09
C PRO A 170 -5.59 27.60 -1.78
N ARG A 171 -6.79 27.02 -1.68
CA ARG A 171 -7.63 27.04 -0.48
C ARG A 171 -7.40 25.84 0.45
N VAL A 172 -6.49 24.92 0.12
CA VAL A 172 -6.15 23.79 0.99
C VAL A 172 -5.18 24.21 2.08
N THR A 173 -5.66 24.25 3.31
CA THR A 173 -4.89 24.66 4.50
C THR A 173 -4.72 23.53 5.51
N LEU A 174 -5.34 22.38 5.26
CA LEU A 174 -5.20 21.15 6.05
C LEU A 174 -5.01 19.95 5.13
N VAL A 175 -4.01 19.13 5.44
CA VAL A 175 -3.83 17.80 4.86
C VAL A 175 -3.82 16.77 5.99
N GLY A 176 -4.72 15.80 5.94
CA GLY A 176 -4.77 14.69 6.90
C GLY A 176 -4.34 13.39 6.24
N VAL A 177 -3.24 12.78 6.71
CA VAL A 177 -2.89 11.39 6.39
C VAL A 177 -3.61 10.49 7.38
N LEU A 178 -4.60 9.75 6.88
CA LEU A 178 -5.50 8.98 7.72
C LEU A 178 -4.83 7.75 8.35
N ASP A 179 -3.87 7.16 7.65
CA ASP A 179 -3.10 6.01 8.09
C ASP A 179 -1.74 6.00 7.37
N ALA A 180 -0.65 6.20 8.13
CA ALA A 180 0.71 6.15 7.63
C ALA A 180 1.38 4.76 7.76
N ASP A 181 0.75 3.82 8.45
CA ASP A 181 1.35 2.53 8.82
C ASP A 181 1.24 1.47 7.71
N VAL A 182 0.26 1.61 6.80
CA VAL A 182 -0.07 0.61 5.78
C VAL A 182 1.15 0.13 5.00
N ALA A 183 2.05 1.04 4.61
CA ALA A 183 3.24 0.69 3.84
C ALA A 183 4.42 0.26 4.72
N LEU A 184 4.50 0.71 5.98
CA LEU A 184 5.61 0.41 6.91
C LEU A 184 5.64 -1.07 7.31
N HIS A 185 4.47 -1.68 7.44
CA HIS A 185 4.35 -3.08 7.88
C HIS A 185 4.37 -4.09 6.72
N LEU A 186 4.60 -3.64 5.48
CA LEU A 186 4.87 -4.56 4.40
C LEU A 186 6.27 -5.15 4.59
N PRO A 187 6.47 -6.47 4.48
CA PRO A 187 7.78 -7.10 4.58
C PRO A 187 8.64 -6.86 3.31
N ASP A 188 8.78 -5.59 2.93
CA ASP A 188 9.53 -5.11 1.78
C ASP A 188 10.62 -4.14 2.26
N PHE A 189 11.83 -4.30 1.76
CA PHE A 189 12.98 -3.50 2.22
C PHE A 189 12.85 -2.00 1.89
N ARG A 190 11.93 -1.60 1.00
CA ARG A 190 11.65 -0.20 0.65
C ARG A 190 10.42 0.35 1.37
N ALA A 191 9.81 -0.39 2.30
CA ALA A 191 8.65 0.04 3.07
C ALA A 191 8.85 1.43 3.70
N ALA A 192 9.97 1.63 4.40
CA ALA A 192 10.34 2.88 5.04
C ALA A 192 10.53 4.02 4.02
N GLU A 193 11.33 3.80 2.97
CA GLU A 193 11.56 4.76 1.88
C GLU A 193 10.25 5.23 1.25
N ARG A 194 9.36 4.30 0.94
CA ARG A 194 8.07 4.62 0.31
C ARG A 194 7.16 5.41 1.23
N THR A 195 7.11 5.08 2.51
CA THR A 195 6.34 5.83 3.49
C THR A 195 6.87 7.25 3.62
N PHE A 196 8.19 7.41 3.72
CA PHE A 196 8.83 8.72 3.75
C PHE A 196 8.47 9.56 2.51
N GLN A 197 8.69 9.00 1.31
CA GLN A 197 8.36 9.67 0.04
C GLN A 197 6.89 10.09 -0.03
N LEU A 198 5.99 9.21 0.41
CA LEU A 198 4.55 9.48 0.41
C LEU A 198 4.20 10.65 1.35
N LEU A 199 4.74 10.65 2.57
CA LEU A 199 4.49 11.72 3.54
C LEU A 199 5.03 13.06 3.04
N VAL A 200 6.24 13.09 2.49
CA VAL A 200 6.83 14.30 1.89
C VAL A 200 5.99 14.80 0.71
N GLN A 201 5.57 13.89 -0.18
CA GLN A 201 4.75 14.23 -1.35
C GLN A 201 3.38 14.80 -0.94
N VAL A 202 2.73 14.19 0.05
CA VAL A 202 1.42 14.60 0.57
C VAL A 202 1.55 15.93 1.33
N ALA A 203 2.61 16.09 2.13
CA ALA A 203 2.90 17.35 2.81
C ALA A 203 3.09 18.50 1.82
N GLY A 204 3.80 18.25 0.71
CA GLY A 204 3.98 19.23 -0.37
C GLY A 204 2.68 19.70 -1.05
N ARG A 205 1.51 19.19 -0.68
CA ARG A 205 0.19 19.68 -1.13
C ARG A 205 -0.43 20.71 -0.20
N ALA A 206 0.01 20.80 1.06
CA ALA A 206 -0.47 21.80 2.00
C ALA A 206 0.25 23.14 1.78
N GLY A 207 -0.48 24.26 1.90
CA GLY A 207 0.15 25.58 2.05
C GLY A 207 0.77 26.18 0.78
N ARG A 208 0.29 25.79 -0.41
CA ARG A 208 0.68 26.44 -1.68
C ARG A 208 -0.08 27.76 -1.95
N GLY A 209 -1.04 28.12 -1.10
CA GLY A 209 -1.72 29.41 -1.10
C GLY A 209 -1.00 30.49 -0.27
N ARG A 210 -1.72 31.56 0.07
CA ARG A 210 -1.25 32.63 0.99
C ARG A 210 -1.27 32.22 2.46
N VAL A 211 -2.00 31.16 2.81
CA VAL A 211 -2.18 30.67 4.18
C VAL A 211 -1.26 29.48 4.43
N ALA A 212 -0.57 29.48 5.56
CA ALA A 212 0.28 28.36 5.96
C ALA A 212 -0.56 27.09 6.14
N GLY A 213 -0.15 26.01 5.48
CA GLY A 213 -0.82 24.71 5.59
C GLY A 213 -0.37 23.93 6.83
N GLU A 214 -1.29 23.15 7.39
CA GLU A 214 -1.03 22.17 8.45
C GLU A 214 -1.16 20.76 7.86
N VAL A 215 -0.28 19.86 8.25
CA VAL A 215 -0.34 18.44 7.89
C VAL A 215 -0.46 17.61 9.17
N LEU A 216 -1.49 16.78 9.28
CA LEU A 216 -1.66 15.84 10.38
C LEU A 216 -1.40 14.42 9.88
N VAL A 217 -0.45 13.74 10.51
CA VAL A 217 -0.07 12.36 10.16
C VAL A 217 -0.53 11.41 11.26
N GLN A 218 -1.55 10.61 10.98
CA GLN A 218 -2.05 9.62 11.93
C GLN A 218 -1.30 8.29 11.77
N THR A 219 -0.82 7.74 12.88
CA THR A 219 -0.01 6.52 12.90
C THR A 219 -0.03 5.86 14.29
N CYS A 220 0.09 4.54 14.32
CA CYS A 220 0.35 3.72 15.49
C CYS A 220 1.86 3.55 15.78
N THR A 221 2.72 4.00 14.89
CA THR A 221 4.20 3.91 14.99
C THR A 221 4.86 5.30 14.93
N PRO A 222 4.45 6.26 15.79
CA PRO A 222 4.91 7.65 15.69
C PRO A 222 6.44 7.80 15.84
N GLU A 223 7.10 6.86 16.52
CA GLU A 223 8.56 6.85 16.69
C GLU A 223 9.33 6.29 15.48
N HIS A 224 8.66 5.77 14.45
CA HIS A 224 9.35 5.16 13.31
C HIS A 224 10.26 6.19 12.60
N PRO A 225 11.52 5.85 12.24
CA PRO A 225 12.47 6.80 11.64
C PRO A 225 11.92 7.54 10.41
N ALA A 226 11.26 6.82 9.50
CA ALA A 226 10.61 7.41 8.32
C ALA A 226 9.52 8.47 8.66
N ILE A 227 8.73 8.25 9.72
CA ILE A 227 7.66 9.18 10.13
C ILE A 227 8.26 10.42 10.79
N THR A 228 9.22 10.20 11.70
CA THR A 228 9.91 11.28 12.42
C THR A 228 10.66 12.17 11.44
N ALA A 229 11.46 11.59 10.55
CA ALA A 229 12.22 12.33 9.56
C ALA A 229 11.32 13.07 8.56
N ALA A 230 10.22 12.46 8.10
CA ALA A 230 9.27 13.14 7.22
C ALA A 230 8.62 14.36 7.92
N THR A 231 8.22 14.20 9.18
CA THR A 231 7.57 15.28 9.96
C THR A 231 8.54 16.44 10.24
N LEU A 232 9.81 16.14 10.47
CA LEU A 232 10.86 17.13 10.70
C LEU A 232 11.45 17.72 9.41
N HIS A 233 11.01 17.27 8.24
CA HIS A 233 11.60 17.59 6.93
C HIS A 233 13.11 17.23 6.86
N ASP A 234 13.55 16.21 7.59
CA ASP A 234 14.95 15.74 7.64
C ASP A 234 15.21 14.64 6.61
N GLU A 235 15.18 15.02 5.33
CA GLU A 235 15.48 14.11 4.22
C GLU A 235 16.91 13.55 4.30
N ALA A 236 17.87 14.40 4.65
CA ALA A 236 19.27 14.00 4.72
C ALA A 236 19.50 12.98 5.86
N GLY A 237 18.86 13.16 7.01
CA GLY A 237 18.89 12.21 8.11
C GLY A 237 18.27 10.87 7.75
N PHE A 238 17.08 10.90 7.14
CA PHE A 238 16.42 9.68 6.66
C PHE A 238 17.30 8.88 5.69
N VAL A 239 17.85 9.55 4.67
CA VAL A 239 18.69 8.88 3.66
C VAL A 239 19.93 8.27 4.29
N ARG A 240 20.57 8.95 5.25
CA ARG A 240 21.75 8.40 5.95
C ARG A 240 21.42 7.14 6.74
N SER A 241 20.34 7.13 7.52
CA SER A 241 19.98 5.95 8.33
C SER A 241 19.55 4.78 7.45
N GLU A 242 18.68 5.03 6.47
CA GLU A 242 18.17 4.02 5.54
C GLU A 242 19.32 3.36 4.74
N LEU A 243 20.26 4.16 4.24
CA LEU A 243 21.40 3.62 3.50
C LEU A 243 22.34 2.80 4.39
N ALA A 244 22.53 3.17 5.66
CA ALA A 244 23.32 2.38 6.59
C ALA A 244 22.70 0.99 6.82
N GLU A 245 21.40 0.93 7.10
CA GLU A 245 20.65 -0.33 7.29
C GLU A 245 20.69 -1.20 6.03
N ARG A 246 20.47 -0.61 4.84
CA ARG A 246 20.54 -1.34 3.57
C ARG A 246 21.93 -1.87 3.27
N ARG A 247 22.99 -1.15 3.68
CA ARG A 247 24.36 -1.62 3.51
C ARG A 247 24.62 -2.86 4.35
N GLU A 248 24.21 -2.84 5.60
CA GLU A 248 24.36 -3.95 6.54
C GLU A 248 23.57 -5.18 6.11
N ALA A 249 22.31 -4.99 5.72
CA ALA A 249 21.42 -6.08 5.28
C ALA A 249 21.65 -6.53 3.81
N GLY A 250 22.59 -5.89 3.10
CA GLY A 250 22.95 -6.24 1.73
C GLY A 250 21.84 -5.98 0.70
N TYR A 251 21.12 -4.87 0.84
CA TYR A 251 20.07 -4.42 -0.09
C TYR A 251 20.57 -3.32 -1.06
N PRO A 252 19.85 -3.07 -2.16
CA PRO A 252 20.14 -1.98 -3.08
C PRO A 252 20.21 -0.63 -2.33
N PRO A 253 21.18 0.24 -2.65
CA PRO A 253 22.03 0.20 -3.85
C PRO A 253 23.33 -0.61 -3.70
N TYR A 254 23.63 -1.20 -2.54
CA TYR A 254 24.92 -1.84 -2.26
C TYR A 254 25.08 -3.25 -2.85
N ARG A 255 23.95 -3.93 -3.08
CA ARG A 255 23.89 -5.20 -3.79
C ARG A 255 22.78 -5.15 -4.85
N ARG A 256 22.90 -6.02 -5.85
CA ARG A 256 21.88 -6.25 -6.87
C ARG A 256 20.96 -7.37 -6.42
N LEU A 257 19.69 -7.26 -6.77
CA LEU A 257 18.67 -8.25 -6.42
C LEU A 257 18.08 -8.88 -7.68
N ALA A 258 17.73 -10.15 -7.59
CA ALA A 258 16.81 -10.76 -8.54
C ALA A 258 15.88 -11.71 -7.80
N THR A 259 14.63 -11.79 -8.25
CA THR A 259 13.65 -12.75 -7.75
C THR A 259 13.41 -13.80 -8.82
N LEU A 260 13.52 -15.07 -8.47
CA LEU A 260 13.03 -16.17 -9.31
C LEU A 260 11.66 -16.59 -8.77
N LEU A 261 10.60 -16.31 -9.52
CA LEU A 261 9.22 -16.62 -9.17
C LEU A 261 8.77 -17.90 -9.88
N PHE A 262 8.39 -18.90 -9.10
CA PHE A 262 7.87 -20.20 -9.53
C PHE A 262 6.36 -20.19 -9.41
N GLN A 263 5.65 -20.56 -10.48
CA GLN A 263 4.19 -20.53 -10.54
C GLN A 263 3.63 -21.80 -11.16
N GLY A 264 2.62 -22.41 -10.53
CA GLY A 264 1.97 -23.59 -11.08
C GLY A 264 0.72 -24.02 -10.33
N LYS A 265 -0.07 -24.93 -10.92
CA LYS A 265 -1.36 -25.36 -10.36
C LYS A 265 -1.23 -26.31 -9.18
N VAL A 266 -0.10 -27.01 -9.05
CA VAL A 266 0.13 -28.02 -8.02
C VAL A 266 1.24 -27.53 -7.10
N GLU A 267 0.88 -27.14 -5.88
CA GLU A 267 1.78 -26.56 -4.89
C GLU A 267 3.07 -27.37 -4.68
N ALA A 268 2.93 -28.66 -4.38
CA ALA A 268 4.07 -29.54 -4.14
C ALA A 268 5.05 -29.58 -5.32
N SER A 269 4.56 -29.46 -6.56
CA SER A 269 5.43 -29.40 -7.74
C SER A 269 6.17 -28.08 -7.86
N VAL A 270 5.54 -26.97 -7.47
CA VAL A 270 6.13 -25.62 -7.47
C VAL A 270 7.21 -25.53 -6.39
N GLU A 271 6.89 -25.94 -5.16
CA GLU A 271 7.81 -25.99 -4.03
C GLU A 271 9.00 -26.89 -4.34
N THR A 272 8.78 -28.13 -4.80
CA THR A 272 9.86 -29.05 -5.14
C THR A 272 10.82 -28.45 -6.16
N LEU A 273 10.30 -27.81 -7.21
CA LEU A 273 11.15 -27.19 -8.23
C LEU A 273 11.92 -25.99 -7.66
N ALA A 274 11.27 -25.14 -6.86
CA ALA A 274 11.92 -24.00 -6.22
C ALA A 274 13.04 -24.44 -5.27
N THR A 275 12.84 -25.52 -4.50
CA THR A 275 13.84 -26.12 -3.62
C THR A 275 15.03 -26.65 -4.41
N GLN A 276 14.79 -27.47 -5.45
CA GLN A 276 15.85 -28.04 -6.30
C GLN A 276 16.70 -26.94 -6.96
N VAL A 277 16.05 -25.89 -7.49
CA VAL A 277 16.76 -24.76 -8.09
C VAL A 277 17.53 -23.97 -7.03
N GLY A 278 16.95 -23.76 -5.85
CA GLY A 278 17.61 -23.08 -4.74
C GLY A 278 18.86 -23.81 -4.24
N GLU A 279 18.80 -25.13 -4.10
CA GLU A 279 19.95 -25.98 -3.75
C GLU A 279 21.06 -25.88 -4.80
N ARG A 280 20.71 -26.05 -6.08
CA ARG A 280 21.68 -25.98 -7.17
C ARG A 280 22.31 -24.60 -7.31
N LEU A 281 21.54 -23.55 -7.05
CA LEU A 281 22.05 -22.19 -6.98
C LEU A 281 23.01 -22.00 -5.82
N ARG A 282 22.76 -22.58 -4.63
CA ARG A 282 23.68 -22.50 -3.48
C ARG A 282 24.97 -23.29 -3.69
N GLU A 283 24.88 -24.44 -4.35
CA GLU A 283 26.06 -25.25 -4.69
C GLU A 283 26.99 -24.54 -5.68
N ALA A 284 26.40 -23.88 -6.68
CA ALA A 284 27.15 -23.18 -7.72
C ALA A 284 27.47 -21.72 -7.37
N ALA A 285 26.74 -21.13 -6.44
CA ALA A 285 27.05 -19.83 -5.85
C ALA A 285 28.30 -19.99 -5.00
N GLY A 286 29.47 -19.88 -5.63
CA GLY A 286 30.70 -19.59 -4.90
C GLY A 286 30.60 -18.28 -4.12
N GLU A 287 31.72 -17.80 -3.57
CA GLU A 287 31.75 -16.59 -2.75
C GLU A 287 31.16 -15.36 -3.48
N GLY A 288 29.96 -14.94 -3.09
CA GLY A 288 29.38 -13.64 -3.44
C GLY A 288 28.02 -13.65 -4.14
N ILE A 289 27.27 -14.75 -4.09
CA ILE A 289 25.82 -14.77 -4.36
C ILE A 289 25.12 -15.38 -3.14
N GLU A 290 24.16 -14.65 -2.60
CA GLU A 290 23.34 -15.07 -1.47
C GLU A 290 21.97 -15.48 -1.99
N VAL A 291 21.52 -16.68 -1.63
CA VAL A 291 20.25 -17.25 -2.09
C VAL A 291 19.32 -17.41 -0.88
N LEU A 292 18.27 -16.59 -0.83
CA LEU A 292 17.23 -16.62 0.19
C LEU A 292 15.97 -17.33 -0.34
N GLY A 293 15.24 -18.01 0.54
CA GLY A 293 14.13 -18.89 0.17
C GLY A 293 14.58 -20.34 -0.02
N PRO A 294 13.83 -21.19 -0.75
CA PRO A 294 12.55 -20.86 -1.35
C PRO A 294 11.52 -20.54 -0.26
N ALA A 295 10.64 -19.58 -0.53
CA ALA A 295 9.54 -19.23 0.36
C ALA A 295 8.26 -19.02 -0.44
N PRO A 296 7.07 -19.26 0.16
CA PRO A 296 5.81 -18.81 -0.42
C PRO A 296 5.87 -17.31 -0.67
N GLN A 297 5.31 -16.85 -1.80
CA GLN A 297 5.23 -15.41 -2.04
C GLN A 297 4.17 -14.77 -1.14
N ALA A 298 4.25 -13.45 -0.91
CA ALA A 298 3.29 -12.70 -0.09
C ALA A 298 1.81 -13.00 -0.44
N LEU A 299 1.53 -13.15 -1.74
CA LEU A 299 0.33 -13.81 -2.26
C LEU A 299 0.69 -15.22 -2.74
N ALA A 300 0.60 -16.19 -1.82
CA ALA A 300 0.99 -17.58 -2.02
C ALA A 300 0.17 -18.26 -3.14
N ARG A 301 -1.09 -17.86 -3.32
CA ARG A 301 -1.93 -18.28 -4.45
C ARG A 301 -2.56 -17.09 -5.16
N LEU A 302 -2.48 -17.11 -6.48
CA LEU A 302 -3.01 -16.05 -7.35
C LEU A 302 -3.52 -16.65 -8.66
N ARG A 303 -4.79 -16.39 -9.00
CA ARG A 303 -5.44 -16.90 -10.22
C ARG A 303 -5.33 -18.43 -10.36
N GLY A 304 -5.45 -19.14 -9.25
CA GLY A 304 -5.36 -20.61 -9.18
C GLY A 304 -3.94 -21.17 -9.30
N GLN A 305 -2.91 -20.31 -9.28
CA GLN A 305 -1.51 -20.71 -9.33
C GLN A 305 -0.87 -20.50 -7.96
N HIS A 306 -0.24 -21.55 -7.43
CA HIS A 306 0.64 -21.46 -6.27
C HIS A 306 1.95 -20.78 -6.67
N ARG A 307 2.48 -19.95 -5.77
CA ARG A 307 3.59 -19.04 -6.03
C ARG A 307 4.64 -19.16 -4.93
N TRP A 308 5.84 -19.53 -5.35
CA TRP A 308 7.04 -19.57 -4.52
C TRP A 308 8.11 -18.71 -5.15
N HIS A 309 9.04 -18.20 -4.35
CA HIS A 309 10.14 -17.43 -4.90
C HIS A 309 11.47 -17.74 -4.21
N LEU A 310 12.55 -17.44 -4.94
CA LEU A 310 13.90 -17.29 -4.41
C LEU A 310 14.31 -15.83 -4.58
N LEU A 311 14.98 -15.27 -3.59
CA LEU A 311 15.60 -13.94 -3.68
C LEU A 311 17.12 -14.11 -3.75
N LEU A 312 17.70 -13.62 -4.83
CA LEU A 312 19.13 -13.64 -5.10
C LEU A 312 19.72 -12.27 -4.79
N LYS A 313 20.76 -12.22 -3.96
CA LYS A 313 21.56 -11.02 -3.73
C LYS A 313 22.97 -11.21 -4.26
N ALA A 314 23.48 -10.26 -5.04
CA ALA A 314 24.84 -10.33 -5.58
C ALA A 314 25.57 -8.99 -5.49
N ALA A 315 26.89 -9.04 -5.33
CA ALA A 315 27.73 -7.84 -5.28
C ALA A 315 27.82 -7.09 -6.62
N SER A 316 27.53 -7.74 -7.75
CA SER A 316 27.58 -7.12 -9.08
C SER A 316 26.51 -7.67 -10.01
N SER A 317 26.14 -6.86 -11.01
CA SER A 317 25.16 -7.26 -12.02
C SER A 317 25.62 -8.46 -12.86
N ALA A 318 26.93 -8.61 -13.08
CA ALA A 318 27.47 -9.74 -13.82
C ALA A 318 27.25 -11.07 -13.07
N ARG A 319 27.55 -11.10 -11.77
CA ARG A 319 27.30 -12.26 -10.92
C ARG A 319 25.81 -12.55 -10.79
N LEU A 320 24.98 -11.51 -10.62
CA LEU A 320 23.54 -11.68 -10.55
C LEU A 320 22.99 -12.33 -11.83
N ARG A 321 23.38 -11.82 -13.01
CA ARG A 321 22.97 -12.40 -14.29
C ARG A 321 23.39 -13.84 -14.44
N ALA A 322 24.62 -14.18 -14.05
CA ALA A 322 25.11 -15.56 -14.09
C ALA A 322 24.26 -16.49 -13.22
N ALA A 323 23.91 -16.07 -11.98
CA ALA A 323 23.01 -16.86 -11.14
C ALA A 323 21.59 -16.94 -11.69
N VAL A 324 21.04 -15.87 -12.28
CA VAL A 324 19.71 -15.92 -12.89
C VAL A 324 19.69 -16.92 -14.05
N VAL A 325 20.68 -16.88 -14.94
CA VAL A 325 20.80 -17.83 -16.06
C VAL A 325 20.91 -19.25 -15.53
N LEU A 326 21.82 -19.49 -14.58
CA LEU A 326 21.98 -20.80 -13.96
C LEU A 326 20.67 -21.31 -13.32
N GLY A 327 19.93 -20.43 -12.63
CA GLY A 327 18.67 -20.78 -11.98
C GLY A 327 17.58 -21.14 -12.99
N LEU A 328 17.53 -20.44 -14.13
CA LEU A 328 16.60 -20.75 -15.22
C LEU A 328 16.98 -22.06 -15.92
N ASP A 329 18.26 -22.29 -16.19
CA ASP A 329 18.75 -23.53 -16.79
C ASP A 329 18.50 -24.73 -15.87
N ALA A 330 18.77 -24.56 -14.56
CA ALA A 330 18.46 -25.56 -13.54
C ALA A 330 16.95 -25.86 -13.48
N ALA A 331 16.12 -24.82 -13.57
CA ALA A 331 14.68 -24.98 -13.62
C ALA A 331 14.25 -25.75 -14.87
N GLU A 332 14.77 -25.41 -16.05
CA GLU A 332 14.45 -26.08 -17.31
C GLU A 332 14.86 -27.57 -17.29
N ALA A 333 16.05 -27.87 -16.80
CA ALA A 333 16.54 -29.23 -16.66
C ALA A 333 15.72 -30.07 -15.66
N ALA A 334 15.31 -29.47 -14.53
CA ALA A 334 14.53 -30.14 -13.49
C ALA A 334 13.02 -30.19 -13.78
N ARG A 335 12.52 -29.35 -14.70
CA ARG A 335 11.08 -29.21 -14.98
C ARG A 335 10.47 -30.49 -15.54
N GLY A 336 11.19 -31.26 -16.35
CA GLY A 336 10.64 -32.46 -17.01
C GLY A 336 9.27 -32.18 -17.65
N ALA A 337 8.26 -33.02 -17.38
CA ALA A 337 6.86 -32.83 -17.82
C ALA A 337 6.01 -31.91 -16.91
N ARG A 338 6.59 -31.23 -15.91
CA ARG A 338 5.84 -30.42 -14.94
C ARG A 338 5.48 -29.04 -15.51
N ALA A 339 4.21 -28.65 -15.36
CA ALA A 339 3.69 -27.36 -15.82
C ALA A 339 3.99 -26.20 -14.86
N VAL A 340 5.22 -26.10 -14.33
CA VAL A 340 5.64 -24.96 -13.49
C VAL A 340 6.31 -23.92 -14.38
N ARG A 341 5.82 -22.68 -14.33
CA ARG A 341 6.42 -21.52 -14.99
C ARG A 341 7.40 -20.86 -14.04
N VAL A 342 8.59 -20.53 -14.53
CA VAL A 342 9.58 -19.74 -13.79
C VAL A 342 9.75 -18.38 -14.46
N VAL A 343 9.77 -17.31 -13.68
CA VAL A 343 9.95 -15.94 -14.14
C VAL A 343 11.05 -15.30 -13.32
N ALA A 344 12.05 -14.73 -13.98
CA ALA A 344 13.08 -13.93 -13.33
C ALA A 344 12.70 -12.44 -13.39
N ASP A 345 12.75 -11.77 -12.24
CA ASP A 345 12.65 -10.31 -12.13
C ASP A 345 14.00 -9.77 -11.62
N VAL A 346 14.65 -8.91 -12.42
CA VAL A 346 15.99 -8.40 -12.15
C VAL A 346 15.89 -6.95 -11.70
N ASP A 347 16.55 -6.66 -10.58
CA ASP A 347 16.42 -5.41 -9.84
C ASP A 347 14.95 -5.04 -9.54
N PRO A 348 14.22 -5.97 -8.89
CA PRO A 348 12.81 -5.76 -8.59
C PRO A 348 12.63 -4.47 -7.78
N VAL A 349 11.62 -3.69 -8.17
CA VAL A 349 11.22 -2.49 -7.42
C VAL A 349 10.51 -2.87 -6.12
N GLU A 350 9.81 -4.00 -6.10
CA GLU A 350 9.13 -4.60 -4.94
C GLU A 350 9.45 -6.09 -4.91
N VAL A 351 9.68 -6.66 -3.73
CA VAL A 351 10.07 -8.07 -3.58
C VAL A 351 8.85 -8.99 -3.32
N LEU A 352 7.71 -8.40 -2.94
CA LEU A 352 6.45 -9.09 -2.58
C LEU A 352 5.47 -9.26 -3.74
#